data_AF-A0A9Q0ZW62-F1
#
_entry.id   AF-A0A9Q0ZW62-F1
#
_cell.length_a   1.000
_cell.length_b   1.000
_cell.length_c   1.000
_cell.angle_alpha   90.00
_cell.angle_beta   90.00
_cell.angle_gamma   90.00
#
_symmetry.space_group_name_H-M   'P 1'
#
loop_
_entity.id
_entity.type
_entity.pdbx_description
1 polymer ?
#
loop_
_entity_poly.entity_id
_entity_poly.type
_entity_poly.pdbx_seq_one_letter_code
_entity_poly.pdbx_strand_id
1 'polypeptide(L)'
;MDMADSMESTGSQEPLSPAARLFHAPRFNCTILTAIGCKTSINPGVIKMGLEQTLMKHPRFSKKLVIDDNKCGSKLKWESTAVNVEDHIMEPDLDPYMDSPDQFVEDYISNLSSIPLDLSKPLWEMHILKRQNIGC
;
A
#
# COMPACT_ATOMS: atom_id res chain seq x y z
N MET A 1 14.03 21.28 38.57
CA MET A 1 14.03 19.87 38.15
C MET A 1 13.05 19.77 37.02
N ASP A 2 13.63 19.63 35.85
CA ASP A 2 13.14 20.09 34.57
C ASP A 2 11.97 19.25 34.07
N MET A 3 10.89 19.93 33.66
CA MET A 3 9.87 19.34 32.80
C MET A 3 10.50 19.13 31.43
N ALA A 4 10.80 17.89 31.10
CA ALA A 4 11.06 17.50 29.73
C ALA A 4 9.73 17.63 28.97
N ASP A 5 9.62 18.71 28.20
CA ASP A 5 8.67 18.86 27.11
C ASP A 5 9.00 17.76 26.09
N SER A 6 8.31 16.63 26.21
CA SER A 6 8.30 15.60 25.18
C SER A 6 7.62 16.21 23.96
N MET A 7 8.47 16.71 23.06
CA MET A 7 8.09 17.26 21.77
C MET A 7 7.41 16.17 20.94
N GLU A 8 6.10 16.00 21.14
CA GLU A 8 5.25 15.29 20.20
C GLU A 8 5.39 16.01 18.86
N SER A 9 5.96 15.33 17.88
CA SER A 9 5.84 15.74 16.49
C SER A 9 4.35 15.69 16.16
N THR A 10 3.65 16.81 16.32
CA THR A 10 2.28 16.96 15.86
C THR A 10 2.32 17.05 14.33
N GLY A 11 2.53 15.91 13.68
CA GLY A 11 2.19 15.75 12.27
C GLY A 11 0.74 16.20 12.10
N SER A 12 0.48 17.03 11.10
CA SER A 12 -0.85 17.60 10.88
C SER A 12 -1.87 16.48 10.62
N GLN A 13 -2.60 16.06 11.67
CA GLN A 13 -3.65 15.07 11.53
C GLN A 13 -4.88 15.72 10.90
N GLU A 14 -5.38 15.12 9.83
CA GLU A 14 -6.54 15.62 9.09
C GLU A 14 -7.72 14.66 9.25
N PRO A 15 -8.95 15.18 9.41
CA PRO A 15 -10.13 14.32 9.45
C PRO A 15 -10.39 13.66 8.09
N LEU A 16 -10.99 12.47 8.12
CA LEU A 16 -11.50 11.84 6.89
C LEU A 16 -12.66 12.64 6.29
N SER A 17 -12.67 12.75 4.97
CA SER A 17 -13.84 13.24 4.22
C SER A 17 -15.05 12.31 4.42
N PRO A 18 -16.29 12.78 4.17
CA PRO A 18 -17.49 11.93 4.28
C PRO A 18 -17.40 10.65 3.43
N ALA A 19 -16.89 10.74 2.20
CA ALA A 19 -16.72 9.58 1.33
C ALA A 19 -15.66 8.61 1.88
N ALA A 20 -14.52 9.11 2.37
CA ALA A 20 -13.49 8.26 2.97
C ALA A 20 -14.03 7.49 4.18
N ARG A 21 -14.82 8.14 5.06
CA ARG A 21 -15.44 7.44 6.20
C ARG A 21 -16.39 6.32 5.77
N LEU A 22 -17.12 6.51 4.67
CA LEU A 22 -17.99 5.47 4.12
C LEU A 22 -17.19 4.28 3.60
N PHE A 23 -16.13 4.53 2.83
CA PHE A 23 -15.28 3.47 2.28
C PHE A 23 -14.48 2.69 3.33
N HIS A 24 -14.28 3.24 4.53
CA HIS A 24 -13.64 2.55 5.65
C HIS A 24 -14.62 1.97 6.68
N ALA A 25 -15.93 1.96 6.41
CA ALA A 25 -16.89 1.32 7.30
C ALA A 25 -16.72 -0.22 7.28
N PRO A 26 -17.03 -0.95 8.38
CA PRO A 26 -16.71 -2.40 8.51
C PRO A 26 -17.26 -3.34 7.42
N ARG A 27 -18.20 -2.89 6.58
CA ARG A 27 -18.79 -3.67 5.48
C ARG A 27 -18.38 -3.20 4.09
N PHE A 28 -17.50 -2.20 4.01
CA PHE A 28 -16.94 -1.67 2.79
C PHE A 28 -15.45 -1.96 2.78
N ASN A 29 -15.04 -2.92 1.93
CA ASN A 29 -13.64 -3.16 1.61
C ASN A 29 -13.45 -2.82 0.12
N CYS A 30 -13.25 -1.53 -0.17
CA CYS A 30 -13.14 -1.04 -1.54
C CYS A 30 -11.67 -0.86 -1.91
N THR A 31 -11.16 -1.72 -2.79
CA THR A 31 -9.80 -1.63 -3.33
C THR A 31 -9.85 -1.37 -4.82
N ILE A 32 -9.05 -0.42 -5.29
CA ILE A 32 -8.82 -0.21 -6.72
C ILE A 32 -7.62 -1.07 -7.11
N LEU A 33 -7.84 -2.06 -7.97
CA LEU A 33 -6.79 -2.89 -8.52
C LEU A 33 -6.51 -2.50 -9.97
N THR A 34 -5.23 -2.40 -10.34
CA THR A 34 -4.80 -2.11 -11.70
C THR A 34 -3.66 -3.05 -12.08
N ALA A 35 -3.83 -3.77 -13.19
CA ALA A 35 -2.82 -4.67 -13.73
C ALA A 35 -2.25 -4.08 -15.03
N ILE A 36 -0.92 -4.09 -15.16
CA ILE A 36 -0.21 -3.54 -16.33
C ILE A 36 0.76 -4.61 -16.84
N GLY A 37 0.60 -5.00 -18.11
CA GLY A 37 1.53 -5.90 -18.80
C GLY A 37 2.65 -5.12 -19.50
N CYS A 38 3.90 -5.57 -19.34
CA CYS A 38 5.06 -5.03 -20.04
C CYS A 38 5.68 -6.09 -20.95
N LYS A 39 6.16 -5.68 -22.13
CA LYS A 39 6.89 -6.58 -23.05
C LYS A 39 8.32 -6.88 -22.56
N THR A 40 8.90 -5.97 -21.79
CA THR A 40 10.26 -6.08 -21.27
C THR A 40 10.26 -6.49 -19.81
N SER A 41 11.32 -7.17 -19.38
CA SER A 41 11.52 -7.52 -17.96
C SER A 41 11.58 -6.27 -17.09
N ILE A 42 10.88 -6.29 -15.95
CA ILE A 42 10.86 -5.21 -14.97
C ILE A 42 12.00 -5.42 -13.97
N ASN A 43 12.81 -4.39 -13.75
CA ASN A 43 13.80 -4.35 -12.68
C ASN A 43 13.18 -3.68 -11.44
N PRO A 44 12.94 -4.40 -10.32
CA PRO A 44 12.35 -3.83 -9.12
C PRO A 44 13.15 -2.67 -8.53
N GLY A 45 14.49 -2.73 -8.59
CA GLY A 45 15.33 -1.64 -8.09
C GLY A 45 15.09 -0.33 -8.83
N VAL A 46 14.89 -0.40 -10.16
CA VAL A 46 14.54 0.78 -10.97
C VAL A 46 13.14 1.29 -10.63
N ILE A 47 12.17 0.40 -10.41
CA ILE A 47 10.82 0.77 -9.98
C ILE A 47 10.85 1.47 -8.62
N LYS A 48 11.56 0.90 -7.65
CA LYS A 48 11.72 1.47 -6.30
C LYS A 48 12.30 2.88 -6.35
N MET A 49 13.43 3.06 -7.04
CA MET A 49 14.02 4.40 -7.24
C MET A 49 13.04 5.37 -7.92
N GLY A 50 12.26 4.90 -8.91
CA GLY A 50 11.25 5.71 -9.57
C GLY A 50 10.13 6.16 -8.63
N LEU A 51 9.65 5.27 -7.76
CA LEU A 51 8.58 5.55 -6.79
C LEU A 51 9.03 6.54 -5.72
N GLU A 52 10.26 6.41 -5.22
CA GLU A 52 10.88 7.37 -4.29
C GLU A 52 10.92 8.78 -4.88
N GLN A 53 11.17 8.89 -6.19
CA GLN A 53 11.23 10.19 -6.86
C GLN A 53 9.87 10.74 -7.27
N THR A 54 8.81 9.93 -7.27
CA THR A 54 7.47 10.28 -7.78
C THR A 54 6.36 10.06 -6.74
N LEU A 55 5.83 8.84 -6.65
CA LEU A 55 4.65 8.49 -5.87
C LEU A 55 4.78 8.87 -4.40
N MET A 56 5.94 8.63 -3.79
CA MET A 56 6.19 8.87 -2.37
C MET A 56 6.29 10.35 -2.00
N LYS A 57 6.44 11.24 -2.99
CA LYS A 57 6.38 12.70 -2.79
C LYS A 57 4.95 13.22 -2.85
N HIS A 58 3.99 12.40 -3.26
CA HIS A 58 2.62 12.82 -3.44
C HIS A 58 1.81 12.65 -2.14
N PRO A 59 1.17 13.70 -1.60
CA PRO A 59 0.51 13.65 -0.29
C PRO A 59 -0.53 12.54 -0.10
N ARG A 60 -1.17 12.08 -1.18
CA ARG A 60 -2.14 10.96 -1.09
C ARG A 60 -1.50 9.60 -0.81
N PHE A 61 -0.24 9.40 -1.19
CA PHE A 61 0.48 8.12 -1.02
C PHE A 61 1.41 8.12 0.20
N SER A 62 1.52 9.27 0.88
CA SER A 62 2.36 9.48 2.07
C SER A 62 1.54 9.82 3.31
N LYS A 63 0.26 9.43 3.30
CA LYS A 63 -0.65 9.52 4.45
C LYS A 63 -1.10 8.13 4.85
N LYS A 64 -1.01 7.84 6.14
CA LYS A 64 -1.53 6.61 6.75
C LYS A 64 -2.79 6.89 7.55
N LEU A 65 -3.59 5.85 7.75
CA LEU A 65 -4.80 5.92 8.55
C LEU A 65 -4.44 5.69 10.02
N VAL A 66 -4.88 6.56 10.90
CA VAL A 66 -4.69 6.43 12.36
C VAL A 66 -6.02 6.49 13.08
N ILE A 67 -6.15 5.69 14.15
CA ILE A 67 -7.32 5.64 15.01
C ILE A 67 -7.07 6.58 16.19
N ASP A 68 -7.92 7.60 16.36
CA ASP A 68 -7.90 8.47 17.54
C ASP A 68 -8.78 7.86 18.64
N ASP A 69 -8.14 7.17 19.59
CA ASP A 69 -8.80 6.49 20.71
C ASP A 69 -9.09 7.42 21.91
N ASN A 70 -8.63 8.68 21.86
CA ASN A 70 -8.72 9.61 22.99
C ASN A 70 -10.10 10.29 23.15
N LYS A 71 -11.13 9.88 22.38
CA LYS A 71 -12.49 10.45 22.46
C LYS A 71 -13.56 9.35 22.37
N CYS A 72 -14.72 9.63 22.98
CA CYS A 72 -15.91 8.79 22.84
C CYS A 72 -16.29 8.70 21.35
N GLY A 73 -16.13 7.51 20.78
CA GLY A 73 -16.19 7.25 19.34
C GLY A 73 -14.80 7.39 18.69
N SER A 74 -14.17 6.25 18.42
CA SER A 74 -12.90 6.13 17.69
C SER A 74 -13.00 6.82 16.32
N LYS A 75 -12.31 7.94 16.14
CA LYS A 75 -12.33 8.72 14.90
C LYS A 75 -11.08 8.43 14.08
N LEU A 76 -11.27 7.91 12.88
CA LEU A 76 -10.20 7.77 11.90
C LEU A 76 -9.71 9.14 11.44
N LYS A 77 -8.40 9.29 11.28
CA LYS A 77 -7.74 10.46 10.71
C LYS A 77 -6.63 10.06 9.74
N TRP A 78 -6.26 10.99 8.87
CA TRP A 78 -5.08 10.89 8.03
C TRP A 78 -3.90 11.55 8.72
N GLU A 79 -2.76 10.88 8.72
CA GLU A 79 -1.51 11.40 9.25
C GLU A 79 -0.41 11.27 8.21
N SER A 80 0.30 12.38 7.96
CA SER A 80 1.48 12.36 7.09
C SER A 80 2.56 11.49 7.70
N THR A 81 3.14 10.59 6.91
CA THR A 81 4.18 9.67 7.34
C THR A 81 5.32 9.61 6.32
N ALA A 82 6.53 9.37 6.81
CA ALA A 82 7.58 8.87 5.94
C ALA A 82 7.16 7.50 5.40
N VAL A 83 7.39 7.27 4.11
CA VAL A 83 7.05 6.03 3.43
C VAL A 83 8.32 5.23 3.24
N ASN A 84 8.31 3.95 3.60
CA ASN A 84 9.38 3.02 3.28
C ASN A 84 8.95 2.19 2.05
N VAL A 85 9.60 2.41 0.90
CA VAL A 85 9.18 1.80 -0.38
C VAL A 85 9.19 0.28 -0.33
N GLU A 86 10.10 -0.30 0.44
CA GLU A 86 10.27 -1.75 0.57
C GLU A 86 9.02 -2.42 1.15
N ASP A 87 8.29 -1.74 2.03
CA ASP A 87 7.08 -2.27 2.66
C ASP A 87 5.88 -2.29 1.71
N HIS A 88 5.98 -1.65 0.54
CA HIS A 88 4.92 -1.54 -0.46
C HIS A 88 5.19 -2.35 -1.74
N ILE A 89 6.40 -2.88 -1.94
CA ILE A 89 6.75 -3.70 -3.10
C ILE A 89 6.70 -5.18 -2.73
N MET A 90 5.79 -5.91 -3.36
CA MET A 90 5.65 -7.35 -3.19
C MET A 90 6.17 -8.07 -4.43
N GLU A 91 7.10 -9.02 -4.24
CA GLU A 91 7.65 -9.84 -5.30
C GLU A 91 7.29 -11.30 -5.01
N PRO A 92 6.09 -11.77 -5.42
CA PRO A 92 5.69 -13.15 -5.19
C PRO A 92 6.57 -14.12 -5.98
N ASP A 93 6.95 -15.22 -5.34
CA ASP A 93 7.62 -16.33 -6.01
C ASP A 93 6.62 -17.04 -6.93
N LEU A 94 6.94 -17.08 -8.22
CA LEU A 94 6.14 -17.77 -9.23
C LEU A 94 6.65 -19.19 -9.43
N ASP A 95 5.75 -20.16 -9.57
CA ASP A 95 6.12 -21.51 -10.00
C ASP A 95 6.57 -21.50 -11.47
N PRO A 96 7.84 -21.81 -11.81
CA PRO A 96 8.30 -21.84 -13.19
C PRO A 96 7.63 -22.93 -14.03
N TYR A 97 7.03 -23.94 -13.39
CA TYR A 97 6.41 -25.09 -14.03
C TYR A 97 4.89 -25.03 -14.01
N MET A 98 4.29 -23.86 -13.70
CA MET A 98 2.84 -23.72 -13.65
C MET A 98 2.18 -24.05 -15.00
N ASP A 99 1.08 -24.81 -14.94
CA ASP A 99 0.36 -25.27 -16.13
C ASP A 99 -0.26 -24.11 -16.94
N SER A 100 -0.74 -23.06 -16.26
CA SER A 100 -1.38 -21.90 -16.89
C SER A 100 -0.95 -20.58 -16.24
N PRO A 101 0.00 -19.85 -16.85
CA PRO A 101 0.41 -18.52 -16.37
C PRO A 101 -0.72 -17.49 -16.33
N ASP A 102 -1.65 -17.55 -17.28
CA ASP A 102 -2.76 -16.60 -17.34
C ASP A 102 -3.74 -16.85 -16.19
N GLN A 103 -4.08 -18.12 -15.92
CA GLN A 103 -4.94 -18.47 -14.78
C GLN A 103 -4.30 -18.06 -13.45
N PHE A 104 -2.98 -18.27 -13.30
CA PHE A 104 -2.27 -17.81 -12.12
C PHE A 104 -2.43 -16.30 -11.89
N VAL A 105 -2.28 -15.48 -12.93
CA VAL A 105 -2.43 -14.02 -12.82
C VAL A 105 -3.86 -13.65 -12.43
N GLU A 106 -4.86 -14.29 -13.03
CA GLU A 106 -6.28 -14.07 -12.69
C GLU A 106 -6.59 -14.45 -11.24
N ASP A 107 -6.14 -15.61 -10.79
CA ASP A 107 -6.33 -16.08 -9.42
C ASP A 107 -5.60 -15.19 -8.41
N TYR A 108 -4.40 -14.73 -8.75
CA TYR A 108 -3.63 -13.82 -7.92
C TYR A 108 -4.35 -12.47 -7.76
N ILE A 109 -4.83 -11.88 -8.86
CA ILE A 109 -5.63 -10.65 -8.87
C ILE A 109 -6.92 -10.83 -8.06
N SER A 110 -7.62 -11.94 -8.27
CA SER A 110 -8.84 -12.29 -7.54
C SER A 110 -8.58 -12.35 -6.04
N ASN A 111 -7.51 -13.04 -5.63
CA ASN A 111 -7.11 -13.14 -4.23
C ASN A 111 -6.78 -11.77 -3.62
N LEU A 112 -6.02 -10.92 -4.32
CA LEU A 112 -5.70 -9.57 -3.85
C LEU A 112 -6.96 -8.73 -3.59
N SER A 113 -8.02 -8.90 -4.37
CA SER A 113 -9.29 -8.19 -4.15
C SER A 113 -10.00 -8.56 -2.85
N SER A 114 -9.66 -9.71 -2.26
CA SER A 114 -10.26 -10.21 -1.02
C SER A 114 -9.49 -9.83 0.24
N ILE A 115 -8.22 -9.41 0.10
CA ILE A 115 -7.33 -9.11 1.22
C ILE A 115 -7.43 -7.61 1.54
N PRO A 116 -7.73 -7.23 2.79
CA PRO A 116 -7.70 -5.82 3.19
C PRO A 116 -6.25 -5.31 3.26
N LEU A 117 -6.05 -4.04 2.89
CA LEU A 117 -4.75 -3.38 3.01
C LEU A 117 -4.35 -3.20 4.48
N ASP A 118 -3.06 -3.31 4.77
CA ASP A 118 -2.50 -3.06 6.09
C ASP A 118 -2.60 -1.56 6.45
N LEU A 119 -3.35 -1.28 7.52
CA LEU A 119 -3.59 0.08 8.01
C LEU A 119 -2.37 0.68 8.75
N SER A 120 -1.33 -0.11 9.03
CA SER A 120 -0.11 0.37 9.71
C SER A 120 0.75 1.30 8.84
N LYS A 121 0.53 1.26 7.52
CA LYS A 121 1.25 2.00 6.47
C LYS A 121 0.27 2.74 5.54
N PRO A 122 0.74 3.62 4.63
CA PRO A 122 -0.10 4.18 3.58
C PRO A 122 -0.81 3.11 2.75
N LEU A 123 -2.07 3.35 2.37
CA LEU A 123 -2.94 2.31 1.79
C LEU A 123 -2.71 2.10 0.28
N TRP A 124 -1.56 1.53 -0.07
CA TRP A 124 -1.25 1.10 -1.43
C TRP A 124 -0.17 0.01 -1.42
N GLU A 125 -0.18 -0.85 -2.42
CA GLU A 125 0.84 -1.88 -2.64
C GLU A 125 1.08 -2.03 -4.15
N MET A 126 2.28 -2.47 -4.53
CA MET A 126 2.65 -2.77 -5.90
C MET A 126 3.25 -4.17 -5.97
N HIS A 127 2.61 -5.04 -6.73
CA HIS A 127 3.01 -6.44 -6.88
C HIS A 127 3.71 -6.62 -8.21
N ILE A 128 4.96 -7.06 -8.19
CA ILE A 128 5.77 -7.27 -9.39
C ILE A 128 5.82 -8.76 -9.69
N LEU A 129 4.99 -9.20 -10.64
CA LEU A 129 4.98 -10.57 -11.12
C LEU A 129 6.01 -10.70 -12.23
N LYS A 130 7.10 -11.42 -11.98
CA LYS A 130 8.14 -11.68 -12.98
C LYS A 130 8.00 -13.09 -13.52
N ARG A 131 7.93 -13.23 -14.84
CA ARG A 131 8.14 -14.55 -15.46
C ARG A 131 9.54 -15.05 -15.10
N GLN A 132 9.63 -16.23 -14.49
CA GLN A 132 10.93 -16.88 -14.32
C GLN A 132 11.46 -17.26 -15.71
N ASN A 133 12.60 -16.70 -16.09
CA ASN A 133 13.34 -17.20 -17.25
C ASN A 133 13.97 -18.53 -16.83
N ILE A 134 13.38 -19.63 -17.26
CA ILE A 134 14.06 -20.92 -17.29
C ILE A 134 15.20 -20.75 -18.28
N GLY A 135 16.44 -20.70 -17.77
CA GLY A 135 17.62 -20.58 -18.61
C GLY A 135 17.66 -21.72 -19.63
N CYS A 136 17.65 -21.37 -20.91
CA CYS A 136 18.15 -22.22 -21.99
C CYS A 136 19.55 -21.74 -22.36
#